data_AF-A0A072NP84-F1
#
_entry.id   AF-A0A072NP84-F1
#
_cell.length_a   1.000
_cell.length_b   1.000
_cell.length_c   1.000
_cell.angle_alpha   90.00
_cell.angle_beta   90.00
_cell.angle_gamma   90.00
#
_symmetry.space_group_name_H-M   'P 1'
#
loop_
_entity.id
_entity.type
_entity.pdbx_description
1 polymer ?
#
loop_
_entity_poly.entity_id
_entity_poly.type
_entity_poly.pdbx_seq_one_letter_code
_entity_poly.pdbx_strand_id
1 'polypeptide(L)' 'MYAGRDMTELSMMSMQQWDDSELAYFHKSLQQMAPFLNIEGVTIRNDIIREIETRGGLDG' A
#
# COMPACT_ATOMS: atom_id res chain seq x y z
N MET A 1 13.62 6.97 -0.61
CA MET A 1 13.42 5.51 -0.53
C MET A 1 13.54 5.15 0.94
N TYR A 2 12.54 4.52 1.54
CA TYR A 2 12.59 4.10 2.93
C TYR A 2 13.68 3.04 3.12
N ALA A 3 14.45 3.15 4.21
CA ALA A 3 15.66 2.35 4.46
C ALA A 3 15.58 1.52 5.76
N GLY A 4 14.41 1.50 6.42
CA GLY A 4 14.16 0.68 7.61
C GLY A 4 13.72 -0.75 7.26
N ARG A 5 13.35 -1.53 8.28
CA ARG A 5 12.86 -2.91 8.12
C ARG A 5 11.57 -2.94 7.33
N ASP A 6 11.35 -4.01 6.58
CA ASP A 6 10.12 -4.14 5.80
C ASP A 6 8.90 -4.55 6.66
N MET A 7 7.70 -4.47 6.07
CA MET A 7 6.47 -4.77 6.81
C MET A 7 6.38 -6.25 7.22
N THR A 8 6.99 -7.16 6.47
CA THR A 8 6.98 -8.59 6.79
C THR A 8 7.80 -8.84 8.04
N GLU A 9 9.01 -8.29 8.13
CA GLU A 9 9.85 -8.35 9.33
C GLU A 9 9.15 -7.70 10.52
N LEU A 10 8.65 -6.47 10.36
CA LEU A 10 8.02 -5.70 11.42
C LEU A 10 6.73 -6.36 11.94
N SER A 11 5.97 -7.05 11.09
CA SER A 11 4.73 -7.76 11.49
C SER A 11 4.97 -8.95 12.42
N MET A 12 6.19 -9.48 12.46
CA MET A 12 6.59 -10.59 13.34
C MET A 12 7.12 -10.10 14.69
N MET A 13 7.20 -8.79 14.89
CA MET A 13 7.74 -8.16 16.10
C MET A 13 6.66 -7.38 16.83
N SER A 14 6.88 -7.09 18.11
CA SER A 14 6.00 -6.17 18.82
C SER A 14 6.16 -4.75 18.28
N MET A 15 5.04 -4.03 18.15
CA MET A 15 5.02 -2.63 17.71
C MET A 15 5.81 -1.70 18.63
N GLN A 16 6.03 -2.06 19.90
CA GLN A 16 6.90 -1.29 20.80
C GLN A 16 8.40 -1.38 20.43
N GLN A 17 8.78 -2.31 19.54
CA GLN A 17 10.16 -2.48 19.06
C GLN A 17 10.40 -1.78 17.72
N TRP A 18 9.38 -1.11 17.19
CA TRP A 18 9.49 -0.33 15.97
C TRP A 18 10.07 1.03 16.33
N ASP A 19 10.96 1.56 15.50
CA ASP A 19 11.45 2.92 15.68
C ASP A 19 10.47 3.95 15.09
N ASP A 20 10.65 5.22 15.48
CA ASP A 20 9.75 6.31 15.09
C ASP A 20 9.67 6.51 13.57
N SER A 21 10.76 6.21 12.83
CA SER A 21 10.80 6.35 11.38
C SER A 21 9.98 5.26 10.68
N GLU A 22 10.01 4.03 11.21
CA GLU A 22 9.21 2.90 10.74
C GLU A 22 7.73 3.14 11.02
N LEU A 23 7.41 3.58 12.24
CA LEU A 23 6.05 3.95 12.63
C LEU A 23 5.49 5.05 11.73
N ALA A 24 6.24 6.14 11.52
CA ALA A 24 5.79 7.25 10.68
C ALA A 24 5.61 6.81 9.21
N TYR A 25 6.52 6.00 8.68
CA TYR A 25 6.47 5.53 7.31
C TYR A 25 5.25 4.62 7.05
N PHE A 26 5.05 3.60 7.87
CA PHE A 26 3.95 2.65 7.68
C PHE A 26 2.60 3.23 8.09
N HIS A 27 2.54 4.12 9.10
CA HIS A 27 1.32 4.86 9.40
C HIS A 27 0.85 5.67 8.20
N LYS A 28 1.74 6.46 7.58
CA LYS A 28 1.42 7.25 6.39
C LYS A 28 0.99 6.37 5.21
N SER A 29 1.73 5.29 4.97
CA SER A 29 1.44 4.37 3.86
C SER A 29 0.07 3.72 4.02
N LEU A 30 -0.24 3.23 5.22
CA LEU A 30 -1.54 2.60 5.52
C LEU A 30 -2.69 3.62 5.55
N GLN A 31 -2.47 4.83 6.05
CA GLN A 31 -3.46 5.90 6.03
C GLN A 31 -3.89 6.24 4.59
N GLN A 32 -2.95 6.25 3.64
CA GLN A 32 -3.24 6.50 2.23
C GLN A 32 -4.01 5.34 1.57
N MET A 33 -3.79 4.11 2.02
CA MET A 33 -4.43 2.91 1.45
C MET A 33 -5.77 2.58 2.10
N ALA A 34 -5.99 2.99 3.35
CA ALA A 34 -7.18 2.66 4.14
C ALA A 34 -8.52 2.90 3.41
N PRO A 35 -8.72 4.01 2.67
CA PRO A 35 -9.96 4.21 1.92
C PRO A 35 -10.23 3.16 0.83
N PHE A 36 -9.19 2.49 0.33
CA PHE A 36 -9.27 1.50 -0.73
C PHE A 36 -9.35 0.05 -0.19
N LEU A 37 -9.29 -0.17 1.13
CA LEU A 37 -9.37 -1.49 1.75
C LEU A 37 -10.83 -1.95 1.96
N ASN A 38 -11.70 -1.68 1.00
CA ASN A 38 -13.12 -2.03 1.03
C ASN A 38 -13.62 -2.42 -0.38
N ILE A 39 -14.93 -2.71 -0.50
CA ILE A 39 -15.53 -3.10 -1.78
C ILE A 39 -15.49 -1.98 -2.85
N GLU A 40 -15.49 -0.72 -2.42
CA GLU A 40 -15.36 0.44 -3.31
C GLU A 40 -13.94 0.51 -3.90
N GLY A 41 -12.92 0.29 -3.07
CA GLY A 41 -11.53 0.20 -3.52
C GLY A 41 -11.29 -0.94 -4.52
N VAL A 42 -11.95 -2.08 -4.34
CA VAL A 42 -11.92 -3.19 -5.33
C VAL A 42 -12.56 -2.76 -6.65
N THR A 43 -13.67 -2.00 -6.59
CA THR A 43 -14.33 -1.46 -7.78
C THR A 43 -13.41 -0.49 -8.52
N ILE A 44 -12.81 0.47 -7.81
CA ILE A 44 -11.85 1.43 -8.36
C ILE A 44 -10.67 0.71 -9.03
N ARG A 45 -10.12 -0.33 -8.39
CA ARG A 45 -9.03 -1.15 -8.96
C ARG A 45 -9.45 -1.79 -10.28
N ASN A 46 -10.66 -2.35 -10.36
CA ASN A 46 -11.14 -2.99 -11.59
C ASN A 46 -11.37 -1.97 -12.71
N ASP A 47 -11.85 -0.77 -12.38
CA ASP A 47 -12.01 0.31 -13.36
C ASP A 47 -10.65 0.77 -13.91
N ILE A 48 -9.62 0.89 -13.07
CA ILE A 48 -8.26 1.18 -13.50
C ILE A 48 -7.74 0.09 -14.46
N ILE A 49 -7.96 -1.19 -14.15
CA ILE A 49 -7.55 -2.30 -15.02
C ILE A 49 -8.23 -2.21 -16.39
N ARG A 50 -9.55 -1.97 -16.41
CA ARG A 50 -10.30 -1.81 -17.67
C ARG A 50 -9.78 -0.64 -18.50
N GLU A 51 -9.42 0.46 -17.86
CA GLU A 51 -8.86 1.62 -18.54
C GLU A 51 -7.48 1.31 -19.14
N ILE A 52 -6.62 0.59 -18.40
CA ILE A 52 -5.31 0.13 -18.90
C ILE A 52 -5.51 -0.77 -20.13
N GLU A 53 -6.42 -1.74 -20.07
CA GLU A 53 -6.74 -2.63 -21.18
C GLU A 53 -7.26 -1.84 -22.40
N THR A 54 -8.13 -0.84 -22.15
CA THR A 54 -8.66 0.05 -23.19
C THR A 54 -7.56 0.85 -23.89
N ARG A 55 -6.49 1.22 -23.17
CA ARG A 55 -5.33 1.95 -23.71
C ARG A 55 -4.28 1.06 -24.38
N GLY A 56 -4.52 -0.24 -24.50
CA GLY A 56 -3.58 -1.18 -25.13
C GLY A 56 -2.57 -1.82 -24.18
N GLY A 57 -2.81 -1.77 -22.87
CA GLY A 57 -1.94 -2.36 -21.85
C GLY A 57 -0.94 -1.37 -21.25
N LEU A 58 -0.01 -1.89 -20.44
CA LEU A 58 1.02 -1.09 -19.74
C LEU A 58 2.28 -0.83 -20.58
N ASP A 59 2.34 -1.37 -21.81
CA ASP A 59 3.50 -1.30 -22.72
C ASP A 59 3.22 -0.48 -24.00
N GLY A 60 2.28 0.48 -23.93
CA GLY A 60 1.91 1.38 -25.03
C GLY A 60 2.72 2.68 -25.07
#